data_AF-A0A7J2YTF8-F1
#
_entry.id   AF-A0A7J2YTF8-F1
#
_cell.length_a   1.000
_cell.length_b   1.000
_cell.length_c   1.000
_cell.angle_alpha   90.00
_cell.angle_beta   90.00
_cell.angle_gamma   90.00
#
_symmetry.space_group_name_H-M   'P 1'
#
loop_
_entity.id
_entity.type
_entity.pdbx_description
1 polymer ?
#
loop_
_entity_poly.entity_id
_entity_poly.type
_entity_poly.pdbx_seq_one_letter_code
_entity_poly.pdbx_strand_id
1 'polypeptide(L)'
;MTVWSAPQVDYMQEYGYLRVGDGKQKDDKCGQFMGHVGCLREDLHRLITLDGVNHSCKVFIRRVYHSCDRPECPVCFRRWAIKQADRVEHQFKPFYVKFGCPEHIIVSCPVSDYGLPYEKLKVKALKAAKARGFLGGFMIFHAQRYHRANETYFGESAHWFYAPHFHFLGFLDGGYGACRGCKKSKLECWNCSGFEGLTRRLNLTDGYIVKVKGARKTVFGTAYYQLNHATIIYGKVRSHVGSWVGVCSYTKHKLVAGERKKKRVCPLCGHDLVPVKYVGLGDPLDVQWWVEEFEDDLYDSGGSVKWIEAPKARGHYE
;
A
#
# COMPACT_ATOMS: atom_id res chain seq x y z
N MET A 1 6.13 17.37 -38.96
CA MET A 1 5.07 16.48 -38.46
C MET A 1 4.96 16.70 -36.96
N THR A 2 3.90 17.36 -36.53
CA THR A 2 3.62 17.66 -35.12
C THR A 2 3.20 16.37 -34.44
N VAL A 3 4.06 15.84 -33.56
CA VAL A 3 3.74 14.66 -32.75
C VAL A 3 2.71 15.11 -31.71
N TRP A 4 1.46 14.75 -31.93
CA TRP A 4 0.40 14.91 -30.94
C TRP A 4 0.74 13.99 -29.76
N SER A 5 1.23 14.56 -28.66
CA SER A 5 1.26 13.85 -27.38
C SER A 5 -0.18 13.72 -26.89
N ALA A 6 -0.84 12.62 -27.25
CA ALA A 6 -2.11 12.27 -26.61
C ALA A 6 -1.89 12.27 -25.08
N PRO A 7 -2.70 12.99 -24.29
CA PRO A 7 -2.54 13.01 -22.85
C PRO A 7 -2.65 11.56 -22.32
N GLN A 8 -1.71 11.15 -21.46
CA GLN A 8 -1.56 9.80 -20.88
C GLN A 8 -2.84 9.19 -20.26
N VAL A 9 -3.90 9.98 -20.11
CA VAL A 9 -5.20 9.62 -19.53
C VAL A 9 -6.06 8.78 -20.49
N ASP A 10 -5.79 8.83 -21.80
CA ASP A 10 -6.71 8.36 -22.84
C ASP A 10 -6.87 6.82 -22.87
N TYR A 11 -5.76 6.08 -22.87
CA TYR A 11 -5.81 4.62 -23.03
C TYR A 11 -6.33 3.86 -21.80
N MET A 12 -6.19 4.38 -20.57
CA MET A 12 -6.79 3.69 -19.41
C MET A 12 -8.30 3.73 -19.49
N GLN A 13 -8.85 4.88 -19.86
CA GLN A 13 -10.29 5.06 -20.01
C GLN A 13 -10.80 4.22 -21.18
N GLU A 14 -10.05 4.11 -22.28
CA GLU A 14 -10.33 3.21 -23.40
C GLU A 14 -10.58 1.76 -22.93
N TYR A 15 -9.74 1.26 -22.02
CA TYR A 15 -9.88 -0.09 -21.46
C TYR A 15 -10.75 -0.17 -20.19
N GLY A 16 -11.44 0.91 -19.81
CA GLY A 16 -12.32 0.93 -18.64
C GLY A 16 -11.57 0.81 -17.31
N TYR A 17 -10.36 1.35 -17.24
CA TYR A 17 -9.50 1.35 -16.06
C TYR A 17 -9.16 2.78 -15.60
N LEU A 18 -8.75 2.90 -14.34
CA LEU A 18 -8.32 4.15 -13.72
C LEU A 18 -7.20 3.83 -12.74
N ARG A 19 -6.16 4.66 -12.64
CA ARG A 19 -5.18 4.52 -11.58
C ARG A 19 -5.76 5.02 -10.26
N VAL A 20 -5.33 4.43 -9.14
CA VAL A 20 -5.62 5.03 -7.82
C VAL A 20 -5.16 6.49 -7.78
N GLY A 21 -5.97 7.36 -7.18
CA GLY A 21 -5.73 8.79 -7.12
C GLY A 21 -6.12 9.59 -8.37
N ASP A 22 -6.31 8.97 -9.55
CA ASP A 22 -6.59 9.70 -10.79
C ASP A 22 -8.10 9.98 -10.99
N GLY A 23 -8.94 9.70 -9.99
CA GLY A 23 -10.38 9.93 -10.05
C GLY A 23 -10.80 11.32 -9.58
N LYS A 24 -12.09 11.47 -9.29
CA LYS A 24 -12.67 12.72 -8.78
C LYS A 24 -12.76 12.69 -7.26
N GLN A 25 -12.43 13.83 -6.64
CA GLN A 25 -12.77 14.07 -5.25
C GLN A 25 -14.29 14.13 -5.11
N LYS A 26 -14.85 13.28 -4.25
CA LYS A 26 -16.31 13.17 -4.02
C LYS A 26 -16.79 13.90 -2.79
N ASP A 27 -15.88 14.28 -1.91
CA ASP A 27 -16.15 14.93 -0.63
C ASP A 27 -15.22 16.15 -0.58
N ASP A 28 -15.80 17.34 -0.53
CA ASP A 28 -15.13 18.63 -0.52
C ASP A 28 -14.26 18.83 0.73
N LYS A 29 -14.56 18.08 1.80
CA LYS A 29 -13.77 18.11 3.04
C LYS A 29 -12.49 17.29 2.95
N CYS A 30 -12.29 16.45 1.92
CA CYS A 30 -11.09 15.62 1.84
C CYS A 30 -9.81 16.45 1.95
N GLY A 31 -8.91 16.07 2.86
CA GLY A 31 -7.67 16.79 3.11
C GLY A 31 -7.83 18.07 3.95
N GLN A 32 -9.05 18.47 4.32
CA GLN A 32 -9.26 19.56 5.26
C GLN A 32 -8.82 19.15 6.67
N PHE A 33 -8.24 20.11 7.38
CA PHE A 33 -7.86 19.96 8.77
C PHE A 33 -9.10 19.81 9.66
N MET A 34 -9.13 18.79 10.51
CA MET A 34 -10.24 18.45 11.39
C MET A 34 -9.94 18.74 12.87
N GLY A 35 -8.69 18.95 13.23
CA GLY A 35 -8.26 19.14 14.61
C GLY A 35 -6.98 18.39 14.94
N HIS A 36 -6.70 18.31 16.24
CA HIS A 36 -5.51 17.66 16.77
C HIS A 36 -5.88 16.44 17.60
N VAL A 37 -5.00 15.44 17.58
CA VAL A 37 -4.95 14.39 18.59
C VAL A 37 -3.55 14.38 19.19
N GLY A 38 -3.42 14.10 20.48
CA GLY A 38 -2.13 14.19 21.13
C GLY A 38 -2.04 13.42 22.43
N CYS A 39 -0.86 13.43 23.01
CA CYS A 39 -0.58 12.93 24.35
C CYS A 39 -0.06 14.08 25.21
N LEU A 40 -0.84 14.45 26.23
CA LEU A 40 -0.54 15.54 27.16
C LEU A 40 0.25 15.09 28.39
N ARG A 41 0.66 13.81 28.45
CA ARG A 41 1.35 13.20 29.60
C ARG A 41 2.85 13.46 29.55
N GLU A 42 3.22 14.74 29.61
CA GLU A 42 4.61 15.19 29.50
C GLU A 42 5.53 14.55 30.57
N ASP A 43 4.96 14.17 31.72
CA ASP A 43 5.63 13.50 32.83
C ASP A 43 6.16 12.11 32.46
N LEU A 44 5.53 11.46 31.47
CA LEU A 44 5.91 10.14 30.96
C LEU A 44 6.86 10.21 29.75
N HIS A 45 7.08 11.40 29.18
CA HIS A 45 7.88 11.57 27.96
C HIS A 45 9.39 11.71 28.26
N ARG A 46 9.95 10.90 29.16
CA ARG A 46 11.35 11.02 29.61
C ARG A 46 12.37 10.36 28.67
N LEU A 47 12.18 10.53 27.37
CA LEU A 47 13.01 9.87 26.36
C LEU A 47 14.13 10.81 25.90
N ILE A 48 15.37 10.32 25.96
CA ILE A 48 16.52 10.93 25.30
C ILE A 48 16.98 9.94 24.23
N THR A 49 16.98 10.36 22.98
CA THR A 49 17.42 9.51 21.86
C THR A 49 18.94 9.39 21.80
N LEU A 50 19.45 8.41 21.06
CA LEU A 50 20.90 8.16 20.94
C LEU A 50 21.68 9.32 20.29
N ASP A 51 21.00 10.16 19.52
CA ASP A 51 21.50 11.41 18.95
C ASP A 51 21.38 12.62 19.90
N GLY A 52 20.95 12.39 21.15
CA GLY A 52 20.93 13.40 22.21
C GLY A 52 19.70 14.32 22.19
N VAL A 53 18.68 14.03 21.38
CA VAL A 53 17.43 14.80 21.38
C VAL A 53 16.63 14.44 22.64
N ASN A 54 16.30 15.47 23.42
CA ASN A 54 15.56 15.32 24.66
C ASN A 54 14.08 15.65 24.43
N HIS A 55 13.22 14.65 24.61
CA HIS A 55 11.77 14.75 24.46
C HIS A 55 11.05 14.98 25.81
N SER A 56 11.82 15.15 26.89
CA SER A 56 11.29 15.37 28.24
C SER A 56 10.46 16.64 28.31
N CYS A 57 9.35 16.57 29.05
CA CYS A 57 8.46 17.70 29.32
C CYS A 57 7.81 18.30 28.06
N LYS A 58 7.77 17.56 26.95
CA LYS A 58 7.01 17.95 25.75
C LYS A 58 5.71 17.18 25.67
N VAL A 59 4.68 17.77 25.07
CA VAL A 59 3.50 17.04 24.61
C VAL A 59 3.70 16.60 23.17
N PHE A 60 3.09 15.47 22.80
CA PHE A 60 3.11 14.98 21.42
C PHE A 60 1.78 15.34 20.75
N ILE A 61 1.83 16.04 19.63
CA ILE A 61 0.66 16.49 18.88
C ILE A 61 0.70 15.96 17.46
N ARG A 62 -0.47 15.54 16.97
CA ARG A 62 -0.68 15.10 15.61
C ARG A 62 -1.88 15.81 14.99
N ARG A 63 -1.69 16.32 13.78
CA ARG A 63 -2.77 16.90 12.96
C ARG A 63 -3.63 15.79 12.38
N VAL A 64 -4.94 15.98 12.45
CA VAL A 64 -5.93 15.08 11.86
C VAL A 64 -6.57 15.77 10.68
N TYR A 65 -6.46 15.14 9.51
CA TYR A 65 -7.14 15.60 8.30
C TYR A 65 -8.31 14.67 7.98
N HIS A 66 -9.36 15.20 7.38
CA HIS A 66 -10.48 14.40 6.89
C HIS A 66 -10.03 13.53 5.72
N SER A 67 -10.57 12.31 5.64
CA SER A 67 -10.29 11.42 4.53
C SER A 67 -11.49 10.55 4.21
N CYS A 68 -11.89 10.54 2.93
CA CYS A 68 -12.97 9.67 2.47
C CYS A 68 -12.55 8.20 2.33
N ASP A 69 -11.26 7.88 2.51
CA ASP A 69 -10.69 6.53 2.39
C ASP A 69 -11.03 5.82 1.06
N ARG A 70 -11.16 6.57 -0.03
CA ARG A 70 -11.45 6.01 -1.37
C ARG A 70 -10.19 5.92 -2.23
N PRO A 71 -9.98 4.80 -2.94
CA PRO A 71 -8.83 4.64 -3.83
C PRO A 71 -8.87 5.59 -5.02
N GLU A 72 -10.05 6.02 -5.49
CA GLU A 72 -10.18 6.97 -6.60
C GLU A 72 -9.90 8.42 -6.22
N CYS A 73 -9.85 8.77 -4.93
CA CYS A 73 -9.76 10.16 -4.50
C CYS A 73 -8.32 10.70 -4.60
N PRO A 74 -8.05 11.78 -5.38
CA PRO A 74 -6.70 12.32 -5.57
C PRO A 74 -6.03 12.78 -4.28
N VAL A 75 -6.82 13.22 -3.30
CA VAL A 75 -6.33 13.70 -2.01
C VAL A 75 -6.10 12.54 -1.02
N CYS A 76 -6.98 11.55 -1.01
CA CYS A 76 -7.05 10.56 0.06
C CYS A 76 -6.44 9.19 -0.26
N PHE A 77 -6.15 8.91 -1.54
CA PHE A 77 -5.74 7.57 -1.96
C PHE A 77 -4.48 7.06 -1.25
N ARG A 78 -3.52 7.93 -0.92
CA ARG A 78 -2.29 7.52 -0.21
C ARG A 78 -2.60 6.99 1.20
N ARG A 79 -3.48 7.68 1.92
CA ARG A 79 -3.95 7.24 3.25
C ARG A 79 -4.76 5.95 3.16
N TRP A 80 -5.60 5.83 2.14
CA TRP A 80 -6.29 4.57 1.83
C TRP A 80 -5.28 3.43 1.59
N ALA A 81 -4.24 3.65 0.78
CA ALA A 81 -3.22 2.66 0.48
C ALA A 81 -2.43 2.23 1.73
N ILE A 82 -2.10 3.16 2.63
CA ILE A 82 -1.49 2.85 3.94
C ILE A 82 -2.41 1.93 4.76
N LYS A 83 -3.70 2.29 4.87
CA LYS A 83 -4.69 1.49 5.61
C LYS A 83 -4.85 0.09 5.02
N GLN A 84 -4.88 -0.03 3.69
CA GLN A 84 -4.97 -1.34 3.03
C GLN A 84 -3.69 -2.15 3.21
N ALA A 85 -2.51 -1.55 3.10
CA ALA A 85 -1.23 -2.23 3.31
C ALA A 85 -1.08 -2.78 4.73
N ASP A 86 -1.48 -2.00 5.74
CA ASP A 86 -1.51 -2.44 7.14
C ASP A 86 -2.47 -3.62 7.34
N ARG A 87 -3.66 -3.58 6.73
CA ARG A 87 -4.58 -4.74 6.72
C ARG A 87 -3.96 -5.96 6.06
N VAL A 88 -3.27 -5.78 4.94
CA VAL A 88 -2.61 -6.87 4.22
C VAL A 88 -1.56 -7.53 5.09
N GLU A 89 -0.69 -6.75 5.72
CA GLU A 89 0.32 -7.29 6.63
C GLU A 89 -0.30 -8.03 7.82
N HIS A 90 -1.34 -7.48 8.45
CA HIS A 90 -2.04 -8.14 9.55
C HIS A 90 -2.65 -9.48 9.11
N GLN A 91 -3.30 -9.52 7.95
CA GLN A 91 -3.89 -10.75 7.42
C GLN A 91 -2.87 -11.83 7.09
N PHE A 92 -1.60 -11.47 6.84
CA PHE A 92 -0.54 -12.45 6.64
C PHE A 92 0.03 -13.04 7.92
N LYS A 93 -0.10 -12.36 9.08
CA LYS A 93 0.50 -12.81 10.35
C LYS A 93 0.17 -14.27 10.71
N PRO A 94 -1.09 -14.76 10.60
CA PRO A 94 -1.41 -16.15 10.91
C PRO A 94 -0.72 -17.18 10.00
N PHE A 95 -0.27 -16.77 8.82
CA PHE A 95 0.34 -17.64 7.83
C PHE A 95 1.86 -17.76 7.97
N TYR A 96 2.52 -16.83 8.68
CA TYR A 96 3.98 -16.82 8.79
C TYR A 96 4.56 -18.07 9.43
N VAL A 97 3.88 -18.61 10.45
CA VAL A 97 4.32 -19.85 11.13
C VAL A 97 4.31 -21.04 10.17
N LYS A 98 3.32 -21.11 9.28
CA LYS A 98 3.12 -22.26 8.40
C LYS A 98 3.90 -22.15 7.08
N PHE A 99 3.97 -20.96 6.50
CA PHE A 99 4.45 -20.75 5.14
C PHE A 99 5.66 -19.80 5.05
N GLY A 100 6.13 -19.27 6.18
CA GLY A 100 7.21 -18.28 6.21
C GLY A 100 6.78 -16.90 5.70
N CYS A 101 7.74 -16.12 5.22
CA CYS A 101 7.47 -14.79 4.67
C CYS A 101 6.90 -14.87 3.24
N PRO A 102 5.89 -14.06 2.89
CA PRO A 102 5.31 -14.07 1.55
C PRO A 102 6.29 -13.48 0.53
N GLU A 103 6.28 -14.09 -0.66
CA GLU A 103 7.04 -13.68 -1.82
C GLU A 103 6.29 -12.62 -2.63
N HIS A 104 7.03 -11.78 -3.34
CA HIS A 104 6.45 -10.86 -4.32
C HIS A 104 6.56 -11.44 -5.72
N ILE A 105 5.45 -11.94 -6.22
CA ILE A 105 5.35 -12.61 -7.51
C ILE A 105 4.62 -11.68 -8.48
N ILE A 106 5.13 -11.56 -9.70
CA ILE A 106 4.53 -10.77 -10.78
C ILE A 106 4.12 -11.74 -11.87
N VAL A 107 2.85 -11.73 -12.25
CA VAL A 107 2.32 -12.47 -13.38
C VAL A 107 1.94 -11.47 -14.45
N SER A 108 2.73 -11.37 -15.52
CA SER A 108 2.43 -10.50 -16.66
C SER A 108 1.63 -11.28 -17.69
N CYS A 109 0.54 -10.68 -18.16
CA CYS A 109 -0.29 -11.28 -19.20
C CYS A 109 0.44 -11.25 -20.55
N PRO A 110 0.30 -12.27 -21.40
CA PRO A 110 0.80 -12.22 -22.77
C PRO A 110 -0.01 -11.22 -23.60
N VAL A 111 0.61 -10.68 -24.65
CA VAL A 111 -0.05 -9.73 -25.57
C VAL A 111 -1.31 -10.34 -26.20
N SER A 112 -1.32 -11.65 -26.44
CA SER A 112 -2.50 -12.38 -26.95
C SER A 112 -3.73 -12.30 -26.04
N ASP A 113 -3.54 -11.92 -24.77
CA ASP A 113 -4.62 -11.78 -23.79
C ASP A 113 -5.00 -10.31 -23.54
N TYR A 114 -4.34 -9.35 -24.19
CA TYR A 114 -4.66 -7.93 -24.05
C TYR A 114 -6.08 -7.68 -24.56
N GLY A 115 -6.81 -6.80 -23.86
CA GLY A 115 -8.22 -6.53 -24.16
C GLY A 115 -9.22 -7.53 -23.57
N LEU A 116 -8.77 -8.65 -22.99
CA LEU A 116 -9.68 -9.52 -22.24
C LEU A 116 -10.26 -8.78 -21.02
N PRO A 117 -11.54 -9.02 -20.67
CA PRO A 117 -12.12 -8.48 -19.45
C PRO A 117 -11.32 -8.87 -18.20
N TYR A 118 -11.25 -7.98 -17.22
CA TYR A 118 -10.51 -8.17 -15.97
C TYR A 118 -10.75 -9.55 -15.32
N GLU A 119 -12.00 -10.02 -15.25
CA GLU A 119 -12.32 -11.29 -14.61
C GLU A 119 -11.71 -12.49 -15.36
N LYS A 120 -11.64 -12.43 -16.69
CA LYS A 120 -10.96 -13.46 -17.50
C LYS A 120 -9.44 -13.41 -17.29
N LEU A 121 -8.85 -12.21 -17.31
CA LEU A 121 -7.42 -12.01 -17.03
C LEU A 121 -7.04 -12.55 -15.65
N LYS A 122 -7.84 -12.23 -14.63
CA LYS A 122 -7.66 -12.70 -13.25
C LYS A 122 -7.65 -14.23 -13.16
N VAL A 123 -8.60 -14.91 -13.81
CA VAL A 123 -8.67 -16.38 -13.82
C VAL A 123 -7.43 -16.98 -14.49
N LYS A 124 -7.02 -16.46 -15.65
CA LYS A 124 -5.84 -16.95 -16.37
C LYS A 124 -4.55 -16.70 -15.58
N ALA A 125 -4.37 -15.50 -15.01
CA ALA A 125 -3.23 -15.16 -14.17
C ALA A 125 -3.14 -16.05 -12.92
N LEU A 126 -4.28 -16.33 -12.26
CA LEU A 126 -4.34 -17.27 -11.14
C LEU A 126 -3.98 -18.69 -11.56
N LYS A 127 -4.44 -19.16 -12.72
CA LYS A 127 -4.09 -20.48 -13.26
C LYS A 127 -2.59 -20.57 -13.52
N ALA A 128 -2.00 -19.55 -14.16
CA ALA A 128 -0.57 -19.46 -14.42
C ALA A 128 0.26 -19.46 -13.13
N ALA A 129 -0.15 -18.68 -12.11
CA ALA A 129 0.50 -18.66 -10.81
C ALA A 129 0.44 -20.02 -10.11
N LYS A 130 -0.74 -20.64 -10.05
CA LYS A 130 -0.94 -21.96 -9.41
C LYS A 130 -0.12 -23.05 -10.07
N ALA A 131 -0.03 -23.07 -11.40
CA ALA A 131 0.79 -24.03 -12.14
C ALA A 131 2.29 -23.93 -11.79
N ARG A 132 2.72 -22.82 -11.19
CA ARG A 132 4.10 -22.56 -10.73
C ARG A 132 4.24 -22.63 -9.20
N GLY A 133 3.32 -23.34 -8.53
CA GLY A 133 3.37 -23.61 -7.10
C GLY A 133 2.80 -22.51 -6.22
N PHE A 134 2.10 -21.50 -6.76
CA PHE A 134 1.45 -20.50 -5.92
C PHE A 134 0.30 -21.09 -5.10
N LEU A 135 0.43 -21.02 -3.77
CA LEU A 135 -0.53 -21.58 -2.82
C LEU A 135 -1.67 -20.61 -2.51
N GLY A 136 -1.37 -19.32 -2.40
CA GLY A 136 -2.33 -18.28 -2.03
C GLY A 136 -1.68 -17.02 -1.48
N GLY A 137 -2.47 -15.97 -1.38
CA GLY A 137 -2.00 -14.66 -0.94
C GLY A 137 -2.94 -13.51 -1.32
N PHE A 138 -2.38 -12.31 -1.42
CA PHE A 138 -3.05 -11.08 -1.80
C PHE A 138 -2.64 -10.67 -3.22
N MET A 139 -3.61 -10.57 -4.12
CA MET A 139 -3.42 -10.25 -5.53
C MET A 139 -3.90 -8.83 -5.83
N ILE A 140 -3.07 -8.05 -6.50
CA ILE A 140 -3.31 -6.65 -6.88
C ILE A 140 -3.13 -6.55 -8.40
N PHE A 141 -4.07 -5.87 -9.06
CA PHE A 141 -4.03 -5.70 -10.51
C PHE A 141 -3.48 -4.34 -10.91
N HIS A 142 -2.65 -4.38 -11.94
CA HIS A 142 -2.03 -3.22 -12.57
C HIS A 142 -2.22 -3.34 -14.07
N ALA A 143 -3.00 -2.45 -14.67
CA ALA A 143 -3.22 -2.40 -16.11
C ALA A 143 -2.00 -1.83 -16.86
N GLN A 144 -1.09 -1.14 -16.18
CA GLN A 144 -0.04 -0.35 -16.81
C GLN A 144 1.34 -0.67 -16.25
N ARG A 145 2.36 -0.50 -17.10
CA ARG A 145 3.76 -0.42 -16.69
C ARG A 145 4.33 0.96 -17.09
N TYR A 146 5.34 1.42 -16.35
CA TYR A 146 6.08 2.63 -16.68
C TYR A 146 7.34 2.27 -17.47
N HIS A 147 7.49 2.85 -18.66
CA HIS A 147 8.75 2.87 -19.41
C HIS A 147 9.57 4.06 -18.95
N ARG A 148 10.82 3.81 -18.54
CA ARG A 148 11.79 4.89 -18.28
C ARG A 148 12.39 5.37 -19.59
N ALA A 149 12.82 6.63 -19.64
CA ALA A 149 13.40 7.23 -20.85
C ALA A 149 14.67 6.53 -21.36
N ASN A 150 15.38 5.81 -20.49
CA ASN A 150 16.55 5.00 -20.87
C ASN A 150 16.19 3.56 -21.31
N GLU A 151 14.90 3.19 -21.21
CA GLU A 151 14.36 1.88 -21.60
C GLU A 151 13.51 1.98 -22.87
N THR A 152 13.30 3.19 -23.40
CA THR A 152 12.61 3.43 -24.66
C THR A 152 13.60 3.33 -25.81
N TYR A 153 13.22 2.62 -26.87
CA TYR A 153 13.97 2.67 -28.12
C TYR A 153 13.74 4.05 -28.75
N PHE A 154 14.78 4.65 -29.33
CA PHE A 154 14.70 5.91 -30.10
C PHE A 154 14.45 7.22 -29.32
N GLY A 155 14.78 7.28 -28.02
CA GLY A 155 14.82 8.55 -27.27
C GLY A 155 13.45 9.11 -26.91
N GLU A 156 12.42 8.26 -26.87
CA GLU A 156 11.09 8.67 -26.40
C GLU A 156 11.12 9.06 -24.92
N SER A 157 10.25 9.99 -24.53
CA SER A 157 10.07 10.38 -23.14
C SER A 157 9.46 9.23 -22.32
N ALA A 158 9.80 9.21 -21.03
CA ALA A 158 9.30 8.21 -20.10
C ALA A 158 7.76 8.27 -20.01
N HIS A 159 7.09 7.15 -20.24
CA HIS A 159 5.63 7.12 -20.30
C HIS A 159 5.05 5.82 -19.75
N TRP A 160 3.78 5.89 -19.34
CA TRP A 160 3.01 4.72 -18.98
C TRP A 160 2.40 4.08 -20.22
N PHE A 161 2.36 2.75 -20.28
CA PHE A 161 1.73 1.99 -21.37
C PHE A 161 0.90 0.82 -20.83
N TYR A 162 -0.08 0.39 -21.62
CA TYR A 162 -0.93 -0.76 -21.27
C TYR A 162 -0.13 -2.07 -21.30
N ALA A 163 0.00 -2.69 -20.14
CA ALA A 163 0.71 -3.94 -19.94
C ALA A 163 0.14 -4.64 -18.71
N PRO A 164 -1.05 -5.26 -18.82
CA PRO A 164 -1.75 -5.84 -17.68
C PRO A 164 -0.90 -6.90 -17.00
N HIS A 165 -0.77 -6.75 -15.69
CA HIS A 165 -0.08 -7.71 -14.84
C HIS A 165 -0.67 -7.72 -13.44
N PHE A 166 -0.38 -8.80 -12.73
CA PHE A 166 -0.87 -9.04 -11.39
C PHE A 166 0.33 -9.18 -10.45
N HIS A 167 0.31 -8.39 -9.40
CA HIS A 167 1.21 -8.56 -8.27
C HIS A 167 0.56 -9.46 -7.24
N PHE A 168 1.21 -10.55 -6.90
CA PHE A 168 0.85 -11.41 -5.79
C PHE A 168 1.86 -11.18 -4.67
N LEU A 169 1.35 -10.94 -3.48
CA LEU A 169 2.08 -11.19 -2.23
C LEU A 169 1.58 -12.52 -1.72
N GLY A 170 2.43 -13.52 -1.56
CA GLY A 170 1.93 -14.80 -1.07
C GLY A 170 2.95 -15.93 -1.12
N PHE A 171 2.46 -17.16 -0.99
CA PHE A 171 3.29 -18.30 -0.68
C PHE A 171 3.48 -19.20 -1.90
N LEU A 172 4.69 -19.75 -2.03
CA LEU A 172 5.04 -20.75 -3.03
C LEU A 172 5.26 -22.09 -2.34
N ASP A 173 4.78 -23.16 -2.95
CA ASP A 173 5.06 -24.53 -2.54
C ASP A 173 6.57 -24.80 -2.66
N GLY A 174 7.18 -25.30 -1.59
CA GLY A 174 8.64 -25.43 -1.45
C GLY A 174 9.42 -24.10 -1.37
N GLY A 175 8.74 -22.95 -1.41
CA GLY A 175 9.36 -21.62 -1.39
C GLY A 175 10.18 -21.29 -2.64
N TYR A 176 10.77 -20.08 -2.67
CA TYR A 176 11.69 -19.66 -3.75
C TYR A 176 13.17 -19.78 -3.36
N GLY A 177 13.47 -20.27 -2.15
CA GLY A 177 14.83 -20.30 -1.58
C GLY A 177 15.85 -21.00 -2.48
N ALA A 178 15.51 -22.17 -3.03
CA ALA A 178 16.41 -22.94 -3.90
C ALA A 178 16.77 -22.22 -5.22
N CYS A 179 15.91 -21.32 -5.71
CA CYS A 179 16.20 -20.52 -6.90
C CYS A 179 16.95 -19.21 -6.57
N ARG A 180 16.89 -18.76 -5.31
CA ARG A 180 17.47 -17.49 -4.88
C ARG A 180 19.00 -17.59 -4.84
N GLY A 181 19.67 -16.80 -5.68
CA GLY A 181 21.13 -16.85 -5.79
C GLY A 181 21.66 -18.12 -6.47
N CYS A 182 20.79 -18.90 -7.11
CA CYS A 182 21.20 -20.06 -7.89
C CYS A 182 22.12 -19.63 -9.05
N LYS A 183 23.28 -20.28 -9.17
CA LYS A 183 24.32 -19.97 -10.17
C LYS A 183 24.19 -20.75 -11.49
N LYS A 184 23.19 -21.62 -11.60
CA LYS A 184 22.92 -22.38 -12.83
C LYS A 184 22.66 -21.42 -13.99
N SER A 185 23.26 -21.70 -15.13
CA SER A 185 22.96 -21.01 -16.38
C SER A 185 21.49 -21.19 -16.78
N LYS A 186 21.02 -20.39 -17.73
CA LYS A 186 19.64 -20.52 -18.26
C LYS A 186 19.37 -21.92 -18.82
N LEU A 187 20.37 -22.53 -19.47
CA LEU A 187 20.25 -23.88 -20.06
C LEU A 187 20.19 -24.95 -18.97
N GLU A 188 21.05 -24.90 -17.97
CA GLU A 188 21.01 -25.83 -16.83
C GLU A 188 19.71 -25.69 -16.02
N CYS A 189 19.19 -24.47 -15.91
CA CYS A 189 17.92 -24.20 -15.24
C CYS A 189 16.73 -24.78 -16.02
N TRP A 190 16.84 -24.93 -17.34
CA TRP A 190 15.76 -25.42 -18.20
C TRP A 190 15.22 -26.79 -17.78
N ASN A 191 16.13 -27.69 -17.36
CA ASN A 191 15.78 -29.05 -16.91
C ASN A 191 15.57 -29.15 -15.40
N CYS A 192 15.68 -28.04 -14.66
CA CYS A 192 15.53 -28.04 -13.21
C CYS A 192 14.04 -28.11 -12.80
N SER A 193 13.77 -28.81 -11.70
CA SER A 193 12.46 -28.84 -11.03
C SER A 193 12.16 -27.57 -10.23
N GLY A 194 13.15 -26.69 -10.03
CA GLY A 194 12.96 -25.41 -9.34
C GLY A 194 12.06 -24.44 -10.11
N PHE A 195 11.55 -23.43 -9.40
CA PHE A 195 10.60 -22.44 -9.91
C PHE A 195 11.01 -21.80 -11.24
N GLU A 196 12.27 -21.40 -11.38
CA GLU A 196 12.79 -20.74 -12.59
C GLU A 196 12.73 -21.67 -13.81
N GLY A 197 13.11 -22.95 -13.65
CA GLY A 197 13.05 -23.95 -14.72
C GLY A 197 11.60 -24.24 -15.11
N LEU A 198 10.75 -24.49 -14.11
CA LEU A 198 9.31 -24.71 -14.33
C LEU A 198 8.65 -23.53 -15.06
N THR A 199 8.95 -22.31 -14.62
CA THR A 199 8.39 -21.09 -15.20
C THR A 199 8.76 -20.93 -16.68
N ARG A 200 10.00 -21.25 -17.06
CA ARG A 200 10.47 -21.19 -18.46
C ARG A 200 9.71 -22.17 -19.35
N ARG A 201 9.60 -23.43 -18.90
CA ARG A 201 8.86 -24.47 -19.64
C ARG A 201 7.39 -24.10 -19.79
N LEU A 202 6.74 -23.67 -18.70
CA LEU A 202 5.32 -23.30 -18.75
C LEU A 202 5.06 -22.04 -19.57
N ASN A 203 5.99 -21.08 -19.60
CA ASN A 203 5.85 -19.89 -20.43
C ASN A 203 5.72 -20.22 -21.93
N LEU A 204 6.37 -21.28 -22.42
CA LEU A 204 6.19 -21.74 -23.80
C LEU A 204 4.77 -22.26 -24.08
N THR A 205 4.05 -22.69 -23.04
CA THR A 205 2.71 -23.27 -23.17
C THR A 205 1.60 -22.25 -22.95
N ASP A 206 1.75 -21.37 -21.95
CA ASP A 206 0.71 -20.43 -21.55
C ASP A 206 1.01 -18.98 -21.95
N GLY A 207 2.24 -18.66 -22.35
CA GLY A 207 2.69 -17.30 -22.68
C GLY A 207 2.88 -16.38 -21.48
N TYR A 208 2.51 -16.80 -20.26
CA TYR A 208 2.56 -15.96 -19.07
C TYR A 208 3.99 -15.84 -18.53
N ILE A 209 4.40 -14.60 -18.27
CA ILE A 209 5.68 -14.32 -17.63
C ILE A 209 5.44 -14.21 -16.13
N VAL A 210 5.97 -15.18 -15.38
CA VAL A 210 5.86 -15.18 -13.92
C VAL A 210 7.24 -14.96 -13.31
N LYS A 211 7.39 -13.95 -12.45
CA LYS A 211 8.68 -13.57 -11.86
C LYS A 211 8.55 -13.39 -10.37
N VAL A 212 9.50 -13.91 -9.60
CA VAL A 212 9.64 -13.59 -8.17
C VAL A 212 10.64 -12.45 -8.04
N LYS A 213 10.27 -11.39 -7.31
CA LYS A 213 11.18 -10.28 -7.00
C LYS A 213 12.10 -10.63 -5.83
N GLY A 214 13.16 -9.84 -5.66
CA GLY A 214 14.11 -10.00 -4.57
C GLY A 214 13.45 -9.96 -3.18
N ALA A 215 14.21 -10.40 -2.17
CA ALA A 215 13.73 -10.49 -0.79
C ALA A 215 13.16 -9.15 -0.35
N ARG A 216 11.94 -9.16 0.19
CA ARG A 216 11.28 -7.95 0.64
C ARG A 216 11.73 -7.61 2.06
N LYS A 217 11.96 -6.32 2.30
CA LYS A 217 12.25 -5.79 3.65
C LYS A 217 11.04 -5.95 4.57
N THR A 218 9.86 -5.59 4.07
CA THR A 218 8.59 -5.63 4.82
C THR A 218 7.42 -5.96 3.90
N VAL A 219 6.42 -6.67 4.42
CA VAL A 219 5.16 -6.92 3.73
C VAL A 219 4.37 -5.63 3.56
N PHE A 220 4.26 -4.82 4.62
CA PHE A 220 3.63 -3.50 4.57
C PHE A 220 4.17 -2.62 3.44
N GLY A 221 5.48 -2.37 3.41
CA GLY A 221 6.09 -1.47 2.41
C GLY A 221 5.89 -1.97 0.98
N THR A 222 5.89 -3.30 0.78
CA THR A 222 5.61 -3.88 -0.54
C THR A 222 4.15 -3.70 -0.93
N ALA A 223 3.21 -4.03 -0.03
CA ALA A 223 1.78 -3.84 -0.28
C ALA A 223 1.46 -2.37 -0.54
N TYR A 224 1.99 -1.45 0.27
CA TYR A 224 1.83 -0.01 0.10
C TYR A 224 2.34 0.45 -1.26
N TYR A 225 3.57 0.06 -1.63
CA TYR A 225 4.13 0.40 -2.94
C TYR A 225 3.19 -0.05 -4.05
N GLN A 226 2.76 -1.31 -4.06
CA GLN A 226 1.86 -1.84 -5.09
C GLN A 226 0.49 -1.14 -5.11
N LEU A 227 -0.13 -0.92 -3.96
CA LEU A 227 -1.44 -0.29 -3.82
C LEU A 227 -1.43 1.19 -4.22
N ASN A 228 -0.31 1.89 -4.07
CA ASN A 228 -0.19 3.32 -4.38
C ASN A 228 -0.27 3.64 -5.88
N HIS A 229 -0.07 2.65 -6.75
CA HIS A 229 -0.17 2.81 -8.21
C HIS A 229 -0.99 1.69 -8.86
N ALA A 230 -1.86 1.06 -8.06
CA ALA A 230 -2.73 -0.01 -8.54
C ALA A 230 -3.83 0.50 -9.48
N THR A 231 -4.53 -0.43 -10.11
CA THR A 231 -5.62 -0.14 -11.03
C THR A 231 -6.99 -0.39 -10.41
N ILE A 232 -7.88 0.57 -10.64
CA ILE A 232 -9.32 0.54 -10.39
C ILE A 232 -10.02 0.23 -11.72
N ILE A 233 -11.08 -0.58 -11.66
CA ILE A 233 -12.01 -0.76 -12.78
C ILE A 233 -12.96 0.44 -12.79
N TYR A 234 -12.92 1.24 -13.85
CA TYR A 234 -13.73 2.44 -14.01
C TYR A 234 -15.22 2.08 -14.07
N GLY A 235 -16.08 2.94 -13.52
CA GLY A 235 -17.54 2.74 -13.48
C GLY A 235 -18.04 1.65 -12.51
N LYS A 236 -17.17 0.80 -11.94
CA LYS A 236 -17.58 -0.23 -10.98
C LYS A 236 -17.78 0.36 -9.58
N VAL A 237 -19.01 0.31 -9.07
CA VAL A 237 -19.32 0.68 -7.68
C VAL A 237 -18.60 -0.30 -6.75
N ARG A 238 -17.73 0.23 -5.86
CA ARG A 238 -16.88 -0.55 -4.93
C ARG A 238 -15.90 -1.48 -5.65
N SER A 239 -15.05 -0.90 -6.49
CA SER A 239 -13.93 -1.62 -7.10
C SER A 239 -12.97 -2.17 -6.02
N HIS A 240 -12.82 -3.50 -5.98
CA HIS A 240 -11.83 -4.15 -5.13
C HIS A 240 -10.46 -4.09 -5.83
N VAL A 241 -9.59 -3.18 -5.39
CA VAL A 241 -8.23 -3.01 -5.94
C VAL A 241 -7.35 -4.25 -5.71
N GLY A 242 -7.62 -5.01 -4.64
CA GLY A 242 -6.95 -6.27 -4.37
C GLY A 242 -7.91 -7.36 -3.92
N SER A 243 -7.47 -8.62 -4.08
CA SER A 243 -8.26 -9.82 -3.77
C SER A 243 -7.41 -10.85 -3.03
N TRP A 244 -7.98 -11.47 -2.00
CA TRP A 244 -7.39 -12.62 -1.32
C TRP A 244 -7.71 -13.92 -2.06
N VAL A 245 -6.69 -14.73 -2.31
CA VAL A 245 -6.78 -15.90 -3.20
C VAL A 245 -6.05 -17.11 -2.61
N GLY A 246 -6.42 -18.31 -3.08
CA GLY A 246 -5.77 -19.56 -2.68
C GLY A 246 -6.00 -19.89 -1.20
N VAL A 247 -4.97 -20.37 -0.50
CA VAL A 247 -5.05 -20.70 0.95
C VAL A 247 -5.39 -19.48 1.83
N CYS A 248 -5.14 -18.26 1.34
CA CYS A 248 -5.46 -17.03 2.05
C CYS A 248 -6.86 -16.48 1.72
N SER A 249 -7.68 -17.15 0.91
CA SER A 249 -9.01 -16.65 0.57
C SER A 249 -9.93 -16.60 1.80
N TYR A 250 -10.84 -15.63 1.83
CA TYR A 250 -11.80 -15.45 2.94
C TYR A 250 -12.65 -16.69 3.26
N THR A 251 -12.89 -17.54 2.27
CA THR A 251 -13.62 -18.82 2.45
C THR A 251 -12.82 -19.86 3.21
N LYS A 252 -11.49 -19.86 3.06
CA LYS A 252 -10.57 -20.81 3.71
C LYS A 252 -9.98 -20.27 5.00
N HIS A 253 -9.91 -18.95 5.10
CA HIS A 253 -9.46 -18.25 6.29
C HIS A 253 -10.46 -17.15 6.63
N LYS A 254 -11.34 -17.47 7.58
CA LYS A 254 -12.17 -16.43 8.21
C LYS A 254 -11.23 -15.58 9.03
N LEU A 255 -11.10 -14.32 8.65
CA LEU A 255 -10.41 -13.35 9.49
C LEU A 255 -11.03 -13.41 10.88
N VAL A 256 -10.18 -13.41 11.90
CA VAL A 256 -10.65 -13.10 13.26
C VAL A 256 -11.12 -11.65 13.21
N ALA A 257 -12.42 -11.47 13.02
CA ALA A 257 -13.06 -10.18 13.11
C ALA A 257 -12.83 -9.68 14.55
N GLY A 258 -11.95 -8.68 14.71
CA GLY A 258 -11.74 -8.09 16.03
C GLY A 258 -10.30 -7.93 16.49
N GLU A 259 -9.27 -8.16 15.66
CA GLU A 259 -7.98 -7.52 15.97
C GLU A 259 -8.21 -6.00 15.95
N ARG A 260 -8.26 -5.43 17.16
CA ARG A 260 -8.59 -4.04 17.45
C ARG A 260 -7.86 -3.15 16.46
N LYS A 261 -8.57 -2.18 15.86
CA LYS A 261 -7.94 -1.09 15.08
C LYS A 261 -6.66 -0.72 15.80
N LYS A 262 -5.50 -0.86 15.15
CA LYS A 262 -4.20 -0.54 15.73
C LYS A 262 -4.35 0.84 16.38
N LYS A 263 -4.31 0.87 17.72
CA LYS A 263 -4.59 2.10 18.43
C LYS A 263 -3.51 3.09 18.04
N ARG A 264 -3.91 4.33 17.78
CA ARG A 264 -2.94 5.42 17.60
C ARG A 264 -2.41 5.72 18.98
N VAL A 265 -1.17 5.33 19.21
CA VAL A 265 -0.47 5.52 20.48
C VAL A 265 0.59 6.60 20.32
N CYS A 266 0.93 7.25 21.42
CA CYS A 266 2.05 8.15 21.53
C CYS A 266 3.36 7.41 21.26
N PRO A 267 4.24 7.91 20.37
CA PRO A 267 5.54 7.29 20.13
C PRO A 267 6.48 7.40 21.33
N LEU A 268 6.27 8.39 22.22
CA LEU A 268 7.14 8.65 23.38
C LEU A 268 6.81 7.75 24.58
N CYS A 269 5.53 7.50 24.88
CA CYS A 269 5.11 6.73 26.05
C CYS A 269 4.16 5.56 25.78
N GLY A 270 3.77 5.30 24.53
CA GLY A 270 2.91 4.17 24.16
C GLY A 270 1.43 4.27 24.59
N HIS A 271 1.00 5.38 25.20
CA HIS A 271 -0.38 5.59 25.61
C HIS A 271 -1.28 6.05 24.46
N ASP A 272 -2.59 5.81 24.54
CA ASP A 272 -3.56 6.22 23.53
C ASP A 272 -3.58 7.74 23.34
N LEU A 273 -3.65 8.20 22.08
CA LEU A 273 -3.82 9.62 21.76
C LEU A 273 -5.27 10.04 22.01
N VAL A 274 -5.46 11.22 22.60
CA VAL A 274 -6.78 11.83 22.84
C VAL A 274 -6.99 13.04 21.93
N PRO A 275 -8.24 13.40 21.58
CA PRO A 275 -8.53 14.68 20.94
C PRO A 275 -8.04 15.84 21.80
N VAL A 276 -7.32 16.80 21.21
CA VAL A 276 -6.77 17.96 21.93
C VAL A 276 -7.09 19.26 21.20
N LYS A 277 -7.17 20.35 21.95
CA LYS A 277 -7.39 21.71 21.45
C LYS A 277 -6.27 22.63 21.93
N TYR A 278 -5.80 23.48 21.02
CA TYR A 278 -4.90 24.57 21.38
C TYR A 278 -5.70 25.74 21.95
N VAL A 279 -5.24 26.26 23.08
CA VAL A 279 -5.82 27.42 23.80
C VAL A 279 -4.77 28.46 24.19
N GLY A 280 -3.51 28.26 23.79
CA GLY A 280 -2.44 29.24 23.99
C GLY A 280 -2.59 30.48 23.11
N LEU A 281 -1.70 31.44 23.32
CA LEU A 281 -1.58 32.62 22.46
C LEU A 281 -0.88 32.24 21.13
N GLY A 282 -1.32 32.83 20.02
CA GLY A 282 -0.77 32.60 18.68
C GLY A 282 -1.41 31.45 17.89
N ASP A 283 -0.87 31.15 16.72
CA ASP A 283 -1.30 30.03 15.87
C ASP A 283 -0.29 28.86 16.00
N PRO A 284 -0.69 27.70 16.54
CA PRO A 284 0.17 26.51 16.60
C PRO A 284 0.48 25.93 15.22
N LEU A 285 -0.16 26.43 14.16
CA LEU A 285 0.04 26.02 12.77
C LEU A 285 1.10 26.85 12.04
N ASP A 286 1.56 27.97 12.61
CA ASP A 286 2.52 28.89 11.97
C ASP A 286 3.94 28.30 11.91
N VAL A 287 4.24 27.37 12.82
CA VAL A 287 5.46 26.55 12.76
C VAL A 287 5.23 25.40 11.77
N GLN A 288 5.79 25.55 10.57
CA GLN A 288 5.86 24.51 9.54
C GLN A 288 4.51 23.80 9.30
N TRP A 289 3.59 24.48 8.61
CA TRP A 289 2.26 23.94 8.27
C TRP A 289 2.26 22.55 7.58
N TRP A 290 3.40 22.10 7.07
CA TRP A 290 3.61 20.77 6.48
C TRP A 290 3.93 19.65 7.48
N VAL A 291 4.16 19.95 8.76
CA VAL A 291 4.50 18.95 9.79
C VAL A 291 3.21 18.31 10.34
N GLU A 292 3.03 17.00 10.10
CA GLU A 292 1.85 16.25 10.57
C GLU A 292 1.93 15.89 12.06
N GLU A 293 3.13 15.63 12.56
CA GLU A 293 3.41 15.21 13.94
C GLU A 293 4.53 16.09 14.50
N PHE A 294 4.31 16.70 15.66
CA PHE A 294 5.25 17.61 16.30
C PHE A 294 5.16 17.52 17.81
N GLU A 295 6.20 18.02 18.46
CA GLU A 295 6.27 18.19 19.90
C GLU A 295 6.13 19.65 20.26
N ASP A 296 5.47 19.92 21.38
CA ASP A 296 5.26 21.29 21.87
C ASP A 296 5.32 21.31 23.40
N ASP A 297 5.43 22.50 23.98
CA ASP A 297 5.30 22.70 25.43
C ASP A 297 3.82 22.68 25.85
N LEU A 298 3.51 22.02 26.97
CA LEU A 298 2.15 22.05 27.54
C LEU A 298 1.79 23.45 28.05
N TYR A 299 2.78 24.21 28.51
CA TYR A 299 2.63 25.55 29.06
C TYR A 299 3.40 26.56 28.21
N ASP A 300 2.90 27.81 28.17
CA ASP A 300 3.66 28.92 27.61
C ASP A 300 4.71 29.46 28.61
N SER A 301 5.50 30.44 28.17
CA SER A 301 6.52 31.10 29.01
C SER A 301 5.96 31.78 30.26
N GLY A 302 4.66 32.08 30.27
CA GLY A 302 3.95 32.66 31.41
C GLY A 302 3.32 31.62 32.33
N GLY A 303 3.50 30.32 32.06
CA GLY A 303 2.91 29.22 32.82
C GLY A 303 1.44 28.94 32.49
N SER A 304 0.88 29.56 31.45
CA SER A 304 -0.49 29.29 31.01
C SER A 304 -0.54 28.04 30.12
N VAL A 305 -1.60 27.23 30.26
CA VAL A 305 -1.75 26.00 29.48
C VAL A 305 -1.99 26.33 28.00
N LYS A 306 -1.24 25.69 27.11
CA LYS A 306 -1.37 25.78 25.65
C LYS A 306 -2.28 24.70 25.07
N TRP A 307 -2.27 23.50 25.65
CA TRP A 307 -3.00 22.33 25.13
C TRP A 307 -3.91 21.72 26.17
N ILE A 308 -5.17 21.49 25.80
CA ILE A 308 -6.15 20.82 26.65
C ILE A 308 -6.77 19.63 25.92
N GLU A 309 -7.21 18.62 26.68
CA GLU A 309 -8.08 17.58 26.11
C GLU A 309 -9.37 18.22 25.62
N ALA A 310 -9.74 17.95 24.37
CA ALA A 310 -10.96 18.52 23.81
C ALA A 310 -12.17 17.93 24.56
N PRO A 311 -13.16 18.75 24.94
CA PRO A 311 -14.34 18.25 25.62
C PRO A 311 -15.01 17.17 24.77
N LYS A 312 -15.34 16.03 25.40
CA LYS A 312 -16.09 14.96 24.73
C LYS A 312 -17.44 15.55 24.30
N ALA A 313 -17.65 15.69 22.99
CA ALA A 313 -18.96 16.06 22.49
C ALA A 313 -19.97 15.01 23.00
N ARG A 314 -20.96 15.42 23.79
CA ARG A 314 -22.11 14.58 24.08
C ARG A 314 -22.90 14.46 22.78
N GLY A 315 -22.85 13.30 22.14
CA GLY A 315 -23.75 12.92 21.04
C GLY A 315 -23.05 12.63 19.71
N HIS A 316 -23.48 11.53 19.09
CA HIS A 316 -23.15 11.02 17.75
C HIS A 316 -21.96 10.07 17.62
N TYR A 317 -22.02 8.96 18.36
CA TYR A 317 -21.55 7.66 17.87
C TYR A 317 -22.52 6.57 18.37
N GLU A 318 -23.63 6.42 17.65
CA GLU A 318 -24.33 5.14 17.49
C GLU A 318 -24.09 4.64 16.06
#